data_AF-A0A8T2T1R2-F1
#
_entry.id   AF-A0A8T2T1R2-F1
#
_cell.length_a   1.000
_cell.length_b   1.000
_cell.length_c   1.000
_cell.angle_alpha   90.00
_cell.angle_beta   90.00
_cell.angle_gamma   90.00
#
_symmetry.space_group_name_H-M   'P 1'
#
loop_
_entity.id
_entity.type
_entity.pdbx_description
1 polymer ?
#
loop_
_entity_poly.entity_id
_entity_poly.type
_entity_poly.pdbx_seq_one_letter_code
_entity_poly.pdbx_strand_id
1 'polypeptide(L)'
;MEMSAGAASFSVFDGLKATKSPCAITNFECRRQSQLISLPCVKAVSAPLKPPTAVPVKRSKVEIIKEQSNYLRFPLNEELETEAPNINEAAVQLIKFHGSYQQYNRDERGGKSYSFMLRTKQPSGKVPNKLYLVMDQLADQFGIGTLRLTTRQTFQLHGVLKHNLKTVLSTIIKNMGSTLGACGDLNRNVLAPPFPFARKDYIFAQETADKIAALLAPQAGSYYDLWVDGEKIMSADPPDVVEALKDNSHGTNFEGSPEPIYGTQFLPRKFKVAVTVPTDNSVDILTNDIGLVVICDDEGNPKGFDIYVGGGMGRTHRMEHTFPKLAEPLGYVPKEDILYVIKAIVATQRDYGRRDDRRMARMKYLVHEWGIDKFRTVVEQYYGKQIEPFQELPPWEFKSYLGWHEQGNGEHFYGVHVENGRLKDTSKKVLREIIEKFNLSIRLTPNQNLILCDVRSSWMQEISRSLRQGGLLHPRWVDSLNITSMACPALPLCPLAVTEAERGAPDILRRIRKMFDKVGLRTSDSLVIRFTGCPNGCARPYMAELGFVGDGPNSYQIWLGGAPNQSRLAQTFMEKVKLQDFEMILTPLFRAWKLRRMAGEPFGDFAIRVFVFSP
;
A
#
# COMPACT_ATOMS: atom_id res chain seq x y z
N MET A 1 -32.87 46.07 53.74
CA MET A 1 -32.34 46.94 54.81
C MET A 1 -30.87 46.57 54.99
N GLU A 2 -30.01 47.59 55.05
CA GLU A 2 -28.69 47.69 55.74
C GLU A 2 -27.70 46.50 55.58
N MET A 3 -26.54 46.66 54.91
CA MET A 3 -25.30 47.36 55.34
C MET A 3 -24.58 46.65 56.51
N SER A 4 -23.24 46.56 56.60
CA SER A 4 -22.11 47.24 55.93
C SER A 4 -21.18 46.23 55.20
N ALA A 5 -20.33 46.56 54.21
CA ALA A 5 -19.51 47.74 53.88
C ALA A 5 -18.18 47.87 54.65
N GLY A 6 -17.07 48.03 53.92
CA GLY A 6 -15.71 48.19 54.46
C GLY A 6 -14.64 48.18 53.35
N ALA A 7 -14.19 49.36 52.91
CA ALA A 7 -13.17 49.53 51.87
C ALA A 7 -12.40 50.85 52.04
N ALA A 8 -11.07 50.81 51.83
CA ALA A 8 -10.16 51.98 51.80
C ALA A 8 -8.79 51.54 51.22
N SER A 9 -7.96 52.39 50.62
CA SER A 9 -8.21 53.66 49.90
C SER A 9 -6.95 54.03 49.09
N PHE A 10 -7.11 54.86 48.05
CA PHE A 10 -6.07 55.31 47.11
C PHE A 10 -4.79 55.91 47.73
N SER A 11 -3.68 55.79 47.00
CA SER A 11 -2.76 56.92 46.77
C SER A 11 -2.11 56.84 45.38
N VAL A 12 -1.87 57.99 44.76
CA VAL A 12 -1.17 58.20 43.48
C VAL A 12 -0.27 59.41 43.68
N PHE A 13 0.99 59.40 43.22
CA PHE A 13 1.72 60.64 42.90
C PHE A 13 2.94 60.42 41.99
N ASP A 14 3.29 61.44 41.21
CA ASP A 14 4.38 61.47 40.22
C ASP A 14 5.78 61.80 40.78
N GLY A 15 6.82 61.53 39.99
CA GLY A 15 8.24 61.77 40.37
C GLY A 15 9.22 61.90 39.20
N LEU A 16 9.15 63.02 38.47
CA LEU A 16 10.01 63.35 37.31
C LEU A 16 11.52 63.45 37.60
N LYS A 17 12.36 63.06 36.63
CA LYS A 17 13.50 63.87 36.15
C LYS A 17 14.03 63.43 34.78
N ALA A 18 14.54 64.37 33.98
CA ALA A 18 15.01 64.15 32.61
C ALA A 18 16.08 65.16 32.16
N THR A 19 16.96 64.74 31.24
CA THR A 19 17.93 65.57 30.48
C THR A 19 18.05 64.97 29.07
N LYS A 20 17.45 65.58 28.03
CA LYS A 20 18.06 66.52 27.07
C LYS A 20 19.28 65.90 26.32
N SER A 21 19.24 65.53 25.02
CA SER A 21 18.86 66.26 23.76
C SER A 21 19.96 67.20 23.23
N PRO A 22 19.95 67.65 21.94
CA PRO A 22 19.08 67.32 20.76
C PRO A 22 19.84 66.40 19.76
N CYS A 23 19.64 66.28 18.43
CA CYS A 23 18.70 66.70 17.36
C CYS A 23 18.82 65.63 16.22
N ALA A 24 18.18 65.60 15.03
CA ALA A 24 17.16 66.37 14.28
C ALA A 24 16.36 65.30 13.45
N ILE A 25 15.07 65.39 13.12
CA ILE A 25 14.25 66.36 12.35
C ILE A 25 14.59 66.45 10.84
N THR A 26 13.78 65.78 10.00
CA THR A 26 12.86 66.43 9.02
C THR A 26 11.73 65.45 8.63
N ASN A 27 10.56 65.98 8.25
CA ASN A 27 9.36 65.22 7.86
C ASN A 27 9.32 64.91 6.35
N PHE A 28 8.48 63.97 5.91
CA PHE A 28 7.25 64.29 5.14
C PHE A 28 6.36 63.06 4.87
N GLU A 29 5.07 63.30 4.67
CA GLU A 29 4.11 62.31 4.17
C GLU A 29 4.28 62.08 2.65
N CYS A 30 3.88 60.91 2.13
CA CYS A 30 3.49 60.80 0.72
C CYS A 30 2.40 59.73 0.51
N ARG A 31 1.68 59.84 -0.61
CA ARG A 31 0.42 59.13 -0.91
C ARG A 31 0.65 57.80 -1.63
N ARG A 32 -0.40 56.96 -1.63
CA ARG A 32 -0.50 55.78 -2.50
C ARG A 32 -0.32 56.17 -3.98
N GLN A 33 0.53 55.42 -4.69
CA GLN A 33 0.34 55.14 -6.11
C GLN A 33 0.47 53.63 -6.35
N SER A 34 -0.35 53.11 -7.25
CA SER A 34 -0.36 51.72 -7.67
C SER A 34 0.69 51.48 -8.76
N GLN A 35 1.56 50.48 -8.57
CA GLN A 35 2.32 49.90 -9.67
C GLN A 35 1.98 48.41 -9.80
N LEU A 36 1.42 48.06 -10.96
CA LEU A 36 1.29 46.68 -11.42
C LEU A 36 2.70 46.18 -11.76
N ILE A 37 3.26 45.29 -10.93
CA ILE A 37 4.50 44.60 -11.26
C ILE A 37 4.14 43.37 -12.08
N SER A 38 4.38 43.43 -13.39
CA SER A 38 4.29 42.29 -14.29
C SER A 38 5.33 41.23 -13.89
N LEU A 39 4.87 40.02 -13.52
CA LEU A 39 5.76 38.90 -13.22
C LEU A 39 6.44 38.41 -14.51
N PRO A 40 7.78 38.45 -14.62
CA PRO A 40 8.46 38.02 -15.82
C PRO A 40 8.77 36.51 -15.79
N CYS A 41 8.35 35.84 -16.85
CA CYS A 41 8.99 34.71 -17.53
C CYS A 41 9.48 33.49 -16.72
N VAL A 42 9.04 32.31 -17.17
CA VAL A 42 9.57 30.96 -16.95
C VAL A 42 11.05 30.94 -16.53
N LYS A 43 11.32 30.58 -15.26
CA LYS A 43 12.65 30.14 -14.85
C LYS A 43 12.85 28.70 -15.29
N ALA A 44 13.74 28.46 -16.25
CA ALA A 44 14.12 27.13 -16.64
C ALA A 44 14.74 26.36 -15.44
N VAL A 45 14.19 25.19 -15.14
CA VAL A 45 14.75 24.29 -14.13
C VAL A 45 16.04 23.68 -14.70
N SER A 46 17.17 23.94 -14.05
CA SER A 46 18.47 23.49 -14.54
C SER A 46 18.63 21.98 -14.44
N ALA A 47 19.05 21.33 -15.55
CA ALA A 47 19.37 19.91 -15.56
C ALA A 47 20.50 19.53 -14.58
N PRO A 48 20.57 18.27 -14.10
CA PRO A 48 21.48 17.88 -13.01
C PRO A 48 22.97 18.13 -13.28
N LEU A 49 23.62 18.90 -12.41
CA LEU A 49 25.06 19.19 -12.47
C LEU A 49 25.91 17.99 -11.98
N LYS A 50 26.15 17.06 -12.91
CA LYS A 50 26.99 15.84 -12.81
C LYS A 50 26.48 14.74 -11.84
N PRO A 51 26.61 13.46 -12.22
CA PRO A 51 26.42 12.35 -11.28
C PRO A 51 27.55 12.34 -10.23
N PRO A 52 27.33 11.71 -9.05
CA PRO A 52 28.32 11.67 -7.97
C PRO A 52 29.68 11.11 -8.39
N THR A 53 30.77 11.76 -7.95
CA THR A 53 32.15 11.38 -8.28
C THR A 53 32.53 9.99 -7.78
N ALA A 54 33.31 9.27 -8.58
CA ALA A 54 33.58 7.85 -8.45
C ALA A 54 34.49 7.46 -7.26
N VAL A 55 33.91 7.36 -6.07
CA VAL A 55 34.33 6.36 -5.07
C VAL A 55 33.65 5.04 -5.44
N PRO A 56 34.29 3.86 -5.31
CA PRO A 56 33.64 2.57 -5.53
C PRO A 56 32.46 2.37 -4.56
N VAL A 57 31.24 2.66 -5.03
CA VAL A 57 30.04 2.65 -4.19
C VAL A 57 29.79 1.22 -3.70
N LYS A 58 29.77 1.04 -2.38
CA LYS A 58 29.43 -0.22 -1.72
C LYS A 58 28.03 -0.66 -2.18
N ARG A 59 27.94 -1.71 -2.99
CA ARG A 59 26.69 -2.24 -3.53
C ARG A 59 26.28 -3.52 -2.81
N SER A 60 24.98 -3.68 -2.58
CA SER A 60 24.45 -4.94 -2.04
C SER A 60 24.54 -6.09 -3.06
N LYS A 61 24.63 -7.35 -2.60
CA LYS A 61 24.67 -8.56 -3.47
C LYS A 61 23.62 -8.55 -4.58
N VAL A 62 22.43 -8.01 -4.32
CA VAL A 62 21.31 -8.02 -5.28
C VAL A 62 21.54 -7.06 -6.44
N GLU A 63 22.35 -6.00 -6.28
CA GLU A 63 22.73 -5.13 -7.40
C GLU A 63 23.67 -5.86 -8.36
N ILE A 64 24.62 -6.63 -7.83
CA ILE A 64 25.55 -7.47 -8.61
C ILE A 64 24.77 -8.56 -9.37
N ILE A 65 23.83 -9.23 -8.70
CA ILE A 65 22.95 -10.23 -9.32
C ILE A 65 22.09 -9.61 -10.44
N LYS A 66 21.56 -8.39 -10.27
CA LYS A 66 20.82 -7.70 -11.35
C LYS A 66 21.71 -7.39 -12.55
N GLU A 67 22.88 -6.80 -12.30
CA GLU A 67 23.88 -6.43 -13.31
C GLU A 67 24.31 -7.61 -14.18
N GLN A 68 24.61 -8.75 -13.56
CA GLN A 68 25.09 -9.96 -14.24
C GLN A 68 23.97 -10.79 -14.90
N SER A 69 22.70 -10.39 -14.78
CA SER A 69 21.56 -11.25 -15.15
C SER A 69 21.09 -11.17 -16.60
N ASN A 70 21.72 -10.37 -17.47
CA ASN A 70 21.22 -10.09 -18.82
C ASN A 70 19.72 -9.69 -18.81
N TYR A 71 19.41 -8.67 -18.02
CA TYR A 71 18.05 -8.23 -17.71
C TYR A 71 17.17 -9.39 -17.21
N LEU A 72 17.54 -9.92 -16.04
CA LEU A 72 16.81 -10.89 -15.22
C LEU A 72 16.77 -12.35 -15.72
N ARG A 73 17.38 -12.67 -16.87
CA ARG A 73 17.41 -14.02 -17.47
C ARG A 73 18.35 -14.99 -16.76
N PHE A 74 19.60 -14.61 -16.53
CA PHE A 74 20.69 -15.51 -16.11
C PHE A 74 21.05 -15.35 -14.62
N PRO A 75 21.37 -16.41 -13.86
CA PRO A 75 21.34 -17.84 -14.23
C PRO A 75 19.94 -18.47 -14.03
N LEU A 76 18.87 -17.67 -13.94
CA LEU A 76 17.52 -18.18 -13.68
C LEU A 76 17.03 -19.14 -14.78
N ASN A 77 17.35 -18.85 -16.05
CA ASN A 77 17.08 -19.72 -17.19
C ASN A 77 17.68 -21.13 -17.01
N GLU A 78 18.98 -21.23 -16.74
CA GLU A 78 19.66 -22.51 -16.53
C GLU A 78 19.14 -23.23 -15.28
N GLU A 79 18.98 -22.48 -14.19
CA GLU A 79 18.50 -23.01 -12.91
C GLU A 79 17.06 -23.53 -12.94
N LEU A 80 16.22 -23.09 -13.89
CA LEU A 80 14.87 -23.64 -14.06
C LEU A 80 14.89 -25.04 -14.68
N GLU A 81 15.86 -25.35 -15.53
CA GLU A 81 15.97 -26.62 -16.26
C GLU A 81 16.74 -27.71 -15.48
N THR A 82 17.29 -27.43 -14.30
CA THR A 82 17.98 -28.44 -13.48
C THR A 82 17.04 -29.35 -12.68
N GLU A 83 17.42 -30.62 -12.49
CA GLU A 83 16.65 -31.61 -11.70
C GLU A 83 16.51 -31.28 -10.20
N ALA A 84 17.29 -30.32 -9.68
CA ALA A 84 17.19 -29.92 -8.27
C ALA A 84 15.81 -29.32 -7.96
N PRO A 85 15.12 -29.72 -6.86
CA PRO A 85 13.78 -29.19 -6.51
C PRO A 85 13.79 -27.70 -6.10
N ASN A 86 14.98 -27.10 -6.00
CA ASN A 86 15.23 -25.70 -5.70
C ASN A 86 16.11 -25.06 -6.78
N ILE A 87 16.35 -23.76 -6.64
CA ILE A 87 17.30 -22.96 -7.41
C ILE A 87 18.30 -22.23 -6.50
N ASN A 88 19.41 -21.74 -7.06
CA ASN A 88 20.54 -21.11 -6.36
C ASN A 88 20.24 -19.69 -5.79
N GLU A 89 21.17 -19.09 -5.03
CA GLU A 89 20.95 -17.78 -4.37
C GLU A 89 20.59 -16.67 -5.39
N ALA A 90 21.24 -16.64 -6.55
CA ALA A 90 21.01 -15.63 -7.59
C ALA A 90 19.64 -15.81 -8.24
N ALA A 91 19.33 -17.01 -8.72
CA ALA A 91 18.03 -17.36 -9.29
C ALA A 91 16.89 -17.14 -8.29
N VAL A 92 17.10 -17.44 -7.00
CA VAL A 92 16.17 -17.10 -5.91
C VAL A 92 15.90 -15.60 -5.83
N GLN A 93 16.83 -14.70 -6.15
CA GLN A 93 16.54 -13.26 -6.24
C GLN A 93 15.81 -12.88 -7.54
N LEU A 94 16.26 -13.40 -8.69
CA LEU A 94 15.74 -13.03 -10.01
C LEU A 94 14.31 -13.52 -10.26
N ILE A 95 13.94 -14.70 -9.77
CA ILE A 95 12.59 -15.24 -9.94
C ILE A 95 11.52 -14.38 -9.25
N LYS A 96 11.92 -13.55 -8.28
CA LYS A 96 11.05 -12.56 -7.63
C LYS A 96 10.56 -11.49 -8.61
N PHE A 97 11.35 -11.10 -9.61
CA PHE A 97 10.95 -10.09 -10.60
C PHE A 97 9.88 -10.66 -11.54
N HIS A 98 9.98 -11.95 -11.84
CA HIS A 98 8.99 -12.78 -12.52
C HIS A 98 7.79 -13.16 -11.62
N GLY A 99 7.72 -12.62 -10.41
CA GLY A 99 6.56 -12.74 -9.50
C GLY A 99 6.55 -13.95 -8.56
N SER A 100 7.54 -14.84 -8.62
CA SER A 100 7.59 -16.07 -7.82
C SER A 100 8.59 -16.01 -6.65
N TYR A 101 8.40 -16.83 -5.61
CA TYR A 101 9.35 -17.05 -4.52
C TYR A 101 9.49 -18.53 -4.27
N GLN A 102 10.73 -19.00 -4.23
CA GLN A 102 11.06 -20.24 -3.54
C GLN A 102 10.71 -20.10 -2.05
N GLN A 103 10.04 -21.11 -1.53
CA GLN A 103 9.65 -21.31 -0.15
C GLN A 103 10.02 -22.75 0.25
N TYR A 104 9.88 -23.05 1.54
CA TYR A 104 9.87 -24.42 2.04
C TYR A 104 8.89 -24.49 3.21
N ASN A 105 8.31 -25.65 3.48
CA ASN A 105 7.44 -25.83 4.64
C ASN A 105 8.27 -25.74 5.94
N ARG A 106 7.79 -24.98 6.93
CA ARG A 106 8.45 -24.76 8.22
C ARG A 106 7.76 -25.47 9.39
N ASP A 107 6.62 -26.12 9.15
CA ASP A 107 6.02 -27.05 10.13
C ASP A 107 6.73 -28.42 10.10
N GLU A 108 7.27 -28.79 8.93
CA GLU A 108 8.06 -30.01 8.73
C GLU A 108 9.41 -29.94 9.49
N ARG A 109 9.73 -31.01 10.22
CA ARG A 109 10.98 -31.14 10.98
C ARG A 109 11.93 -32.07 10.23
N GLY A 110 12.99 -31.51 9.64
CA GLY A 110 14.03 -32.27 8.97
C GLY A 110 14.48 -31.63 7.66
N GLY A 111 14.28 -32.34 6.55
CA GLY A 111 14.58 -31.86 5.20
C GLY A 111 13.73 -30.64 4.78
N LYS A 112 14.09 -30.03 3.65
CA LYS A 112 13.37 -28.88 3.08
C LYS A 112 12.52 -29.32 1.90
N SER A 113 11.22 -29.52 2.12
CA SER A 113 10.24 -29.65 1.02
C SER A 113 10.07 -28.29 0.35
N TYR A 114 10.80 -28.09 -0.74
CA TYR A 114 10.77 -26.85 -1.52
C TYR A 114 9.50 -26.75 -2.36
N SER A 115 8.96 -25.54 -2.43
CA SER A 115 7.86 -25.17 -3.32
C SER A 115 7.93 -23.70 -3.68
N PHE A 116 7.11 -23.27 -4.63
CA PHE A 116 7.07 -21.91 -5.10
C PHE A 116 5.70 -21.28 -4.84
N MET A 117 5.72 -20.01 -4.43
CA MET A 117 4.53 -19.16 -4.45
C MET A 117 4.67 -18.14 -5.57
N LEU A 118 3.69 -18.12 -6.46
CA LEU A 118 3.52 -17.06 -7.44
C LEU A 118 2.57 -15.99 -6.89
N ARG A 119 2.84 -14.74 -7.25
CA ARG A 119 1.94 -13.61 -7.07
C ARG A 119 1.63 -13.01 -8.44
N THR A 120 0.36 -12.72 -8.68
CA THR A 120 -0.09 -12.07 -9.90
C THR A 120 -0.04 -10.54 -9.82
N LYS A 121 -0.19 -9.85 -10.96
CA LYS A 121 -0.35 -8.41 -11.12
C LYS A 121 -1.74 -8.17 -11.71
N GLN A 122 -2.57 -7.41 -10.99
CA GLN A 122 -3.92 -6.99 -11.37
C GLN A 122 -4.11 -5.53 -10.95
N PRO A 123 -3.76 -4.57 -11.81
CA PRO A 123 -4.00 -3.16 -11.56
C PRO A 123 -5.48 -2.93 -11.22
N SER A 124 -5.75 -1.99 -10.30
CA SER A 124 -7.09 -1.75 -9.73
C SER A 124 -7.77 -2.96 -9.06
N GLY A 125 -7.05 -4.09 -8.90
CA GLY A 125 -7.61 -5.36 -8.45
C GLY A 125 -8.50 -6.09 -9.45
N LYS A 126 -8.59 -5.62 -10.70
CA LYS A 126 -9.49 -6.17 -11.73
C LYS A 126 -9.06 -7.59 -12.13
N VAL A 127 -10.00 -8.54 -12.11
CA VAL A 127 -9.78 -9.93 -12.54
C VAL A 127 -10.89 -10.33 -13.53
N PRO A 128 -10.56 -10.56 -14.82
CA PRO A 128 -11.49 -11.13 -15.78
C PRO A 128 -11.97 -12.52 -15.36
N ASN A 129 -13.21 -12.87 -15.71
CA ASN A 129 -13.83 -14.18 -15.41
C ASN A 129 -12.88 -15.37 -15.71
N LYS A 130 -12.39 -15.41 -16.95
CA LYS A 130 -11.45 -16.42 -17.45
C LYS A 130 -10.18 -16.56 -16.60
N LEU A 131 -9.63 -15.43 -16.11
CA LEU A 131 -8.45 -15.47 -15.23
C LEU A 131 -8.79 -16.01 -13.84
N TYR A 132 -10.00 -15.75 -13.30
CA TYR A 132 -10.42 -16.35 -12.03
C TYR A 132 -10.51 -17.87 -12.15
N LEU A 133 -11.23 -18.39 -13.15
CA LEU A 133 -11.45 -19.84 -13.34
C LEU A 133 -10.13 -20.61 -13.54
N VAL A 134 -9.16 -19.98 -14.20
CA VAL A 134 -7.80 -20.52 -14.39
C VAL A 134 -6.99 -20.46 -13.09
N MET A 135 -6.96 -19.33 -12.38
CA MET A 135 -6.29 -19.23 -11.08
C MET A 135 -6.84 -20.24 -10.06
N ASP A 136 -8.17 -20.43 -10.06
CA ASP A 136 -8.89 -21.38 -9.23
C ASP A 136 -8.51 -22.83 -9.56
N GLN A 137 -8.50 -23.21 -10.84
CA GLN A 137 -8.08 -24.54 -11.29
C GLN A 137 -6.60 -24.82 -10.99
N LEU A 138 -5.71 -23.87 -11.29
CA LEU A 138 -4.26 -24.01 -11.05
C LEU A 138 -3.95 -24.20 -9.56
N ALA A 139 -4.76 -23.61 -8.66
CA ALA A 139 -4.58 -23.77 -7.22
C ALA A 139 -4.84 -25.21 -6.74
N ASP A 140 -5.73 -25.94 -7.41
CA ASP A 140 -6.05 -27.34 -7.08
C ASP A 140 -5.16 -28.33 -7.83
N GLN A 141 -4.76 -28.03 -9.06
CA GLN A 141 -3.93 -28.92 -9.89
C GLN A 141 -2.43 -28.84 -9.56
N PHE A 142 -1.93 -27.66 -9.17
CA PHE A 142 -0.49 -27.42 -8.97
C PHE A 142 -0.17 -26.66 -7.67
N GLY A 143 -1.18 -26.33 -6.86
CA GLY A 143 -1.00 -25.66 -5.57
C GLY A 143 -1.49 -26.51 -4.41
N ILE A 144 -1.59 -25.90 -3.22
CA ILE A 144 -2.17 -26.53 -2.02
C ILE A 144 -3.70 -26.37 -1.91
N GLY A 145 -4.43 -26.39 -3.02
CA GLY A 145 -5.90 -26.27 -3.05
C GLY A 145 -6.46 -24.92 -2.58
N THR A 146 -5.64 -23.86 -2.52
CA THR A 146 -6.06 -22.55 -1.98
C THR A 146 -5.54 -21.35 -2.78
N LEU A 147 -6.40 -20.34 -2.89
CA LEU A 147 -6.03 -19.00 -3.34
C LEU A 147 -5.94 -18.05 -2.15
N ARG A 148 -5.01 -17.09 -2.23
CA ARG A 148 -4.78 -16.09 -1.18
C ARG A 148 -4.89 -14.67 -1.74
N LEU A 149 -5.95 -13.96 -1.39
CA LEU A 149 -6.19 -12.56 -1.75
C LEU A 149 -5.23 -11.68 -0.91
N THR A 150 -4.54 -10.72 -1.53
CA THR A 150 -3.48 -9.94 -0.85
C THR A 150 -3.91 -8.54 -0.43
N THR A 151 -3.14 -7.94 0.50
CA THR A 151 -3.21 -6.51 0.87
C THR A 151 -2.84 -5.52 -0.25
N ARG A 152 -2.66 -6.02 -1.48
CA ARG A 152 -2.42 -5.23 -2.69
C ARG A 152 -3.25 -5.68 -3.89
N GLN A 153 -4.43 -6.26 -3.64
CA GLN A 153 -5.40 -6.57 -4.70
C GLN A 153 -4.90 -7.60 -5.74
N THR A 154 -4.09 -8.57 -5.31
CA THR A 154 -3.59 -9.67 -6.16
C THR A 154 -3.98 -11.02 -5.59
N PHE A 155 -3.85 -12.09 -6.38
CA PHE A 155 -3.73 -13.44 -5.82
C PHE A 155 -2.30 -13.74 -5.38
N GLN A 156 -2.17 -14.69 -4.48
CA GLN A 156 -1.04 -15.60 -4.35
C GLN A 156 -1.55 -17.03 -4.43
N LEU A 157 -0.83 -17.87 -5.19
CA LEU A 157 -1.02 -19.31 -5.25
C LEU A 157 0.28 -19.93 -4.71
N HIS A 158 0.15 -20.84 -3.73
CA HIS A 158 1.28 -21.41 -2.99
C HIS A 158 1.39 -22.92 -3.26
N GLY A 159 2.61 -23.47 -3.16
CA GLY A 159 2.86 -24.91 -3.20
C GLY A 159 3.36 -25.47 -4.52
N VAL A 160 3.55 -24.64 -5.55
CA VAL A 160 3.93 -25.08 -6.90
C VAL A 160 5.31 -25.74 -6.88
N LEU A 161 5.42 -26.99 -7.33
CA LEU A 161 6.71 -27.64 -7.48
C LEU A 161 7.46 -27.05 -8.68
N LYS A 162 8.80 -27.02 -8.62
CA LYS A 162 9.66 -26.37 -9.63
C LYS A 162 9.31 -26.80 -11.07
N HIS A 163 9.18 -28.11 -11.30
CA HIS A 163 8.90 -28.66 -12.63
C HIS A 163 7.50 -28.29 -13.18
N ASN A 164 6.56 -27.85 -12.34
CA ASN A 164 5.27 -27.32 -12.82
C ASN A 164 5.32 -25.80 -13.08
N LEU A 165 6.36 -25.09 -12.61
CA LEU A 165 6.32 -23.63 -12.53
C LEU A 165 6.21 -22.95 -13.90
N LYS A 166 6.86 -23.50 -14.94
CA LYS A 166 6.74 -23.02 -16.32
C LYS A 166 5.31 -23.21 -16.85
N THR A 167 4.72 -24.39 -16.66
CA THR A 167 3.31 -24.69 -17.00
C THR A 167 2.32 -23.76 -16.30
N VAL A 168 2.52 -23.48 -15.01
CA VAL A 168 1.61 -22.61 -14.25
C VAL A 168 1.73 -21.15 -14.69
N LEU A 169 2.94 -20.62 -14.88
CA LEU A 169 3.12 -19.23 -15.34
C LEU A 169 2.67 -19.06 -16.80
N SER A 170 3.00 -19.98 -17.70
CA SER A 170 2.55 -19.94 -19.11
C SER A 170 1.02 -19.98 -19.20
N THR A 171 0.35 -20.79 -18.37
CA THR A 171 -1.11 -20.85 -18.32
C THR A 171 -1.72 -19.55 -17.81
N ILE A 172 -1.13 -18.88 -16.82
CA ILE A 172 -1.58 -17.55 -16.36
C ILE A 172 -1.43 -16.51 -17.49
N ILE A 173 -0.27 -16.50 -18.15
CA ILE A 173 0.05 -15.57 -19.25
C ILE A 173 -0.94 -15.71 -20.42
N LYS A 174 -1.21 -16.95 -20.86
CA LYS A 174 -2.12 -17.24 -21.98
C LYS A 174 -3.61 -17.08 -21.64
N ASN A 175 -3.94 -16.74 -20.38
CA ASN A 175 -5.32 -16.56 -19.91
C ASN A 175 -5.54 -15.18 -19.26
N MET A 176 -5.03 -14.12 -19.88
CA MET A 176 -5.24 -12.70 -19.50
C MET A 176 -4.63 -12.31 -18.14
N GLY A 177 -3.68 -13.08 -17.62
CA GLY A 177 -2.98 -12.81 -16.37
C GLY A 177 -1.51 -12.45 -16.57
N SER A 178 -0.88 -11.95 -15.50
CA SER A 178 0.57 -11.77 -15.44
C SER A 178 1.07 -11.90 -14.00
N THR A 179 2.34 -12.26 -13.84
CA THR A 179 3.09 -12.24 -12.57
C THR A 179 4.28 -11.26 -12.63
N LEU A 180 4.55 -10.65 -13.79
CA LEU A 180 5.66 -9.71 -14.01
C LEU A 180 5.55 -8.48 -13.08
N GLY A 181 6.61 -8.17 -12.35
CA GLY A 181 6.64 -7.02 -11.44
C GLY A 181 5.79 -7.19 -10.17
N ALA A 182 5.02 -8.28 -10.02
CA ALA A 182 4.30 -8.57 -8.78
C ALA A 182 5.25 -8.65 -7.58
N CYS A 183 6.53 -9.00 -7.82
CA CYS A 183 7.62 -8.82 -6.87
C CYS A 183 8.89 -8.08 -7.38
N GLY A 184 10.09 -8.61 -7.17
CA GLY A 184 11.36 -7.96 -7.49
C GLY A 184 11.63 -6.64 -6.77
N ASP A 185 12.58 -5.87 -7.30
CA ASP A 185 12.81 -4.46 -7.00
C ASP A 185 12.30 -3.60 -8.17
N LEU A 186 10.98 -3.67 -8.34
CA LEU A 186 10.17 -3.05 -9.39
C LEU A 186 8.98 -2.32 -8.75
N ASN A 187 8.24 -1.55 -9.55
CA ASN A 187 6.86 -1.19 -9.19
C ASN A 187 6.03 -2.47 -9.00
N ARG A 188 5.32 -2.53 -7.88
CA ARG A 188 4.41 -3.62 -7.54
C ARG A 188 3.03 -3.36 -8.14
N ASN A 189 2.07 -4.24 -7.85
CA ASN A 189 0.68 -4.01 -8.21
C ASN A 189 0.21 -2.63 -7.72
N VAL A 190 -0.35 -1.83 -8.64
CA VAL A 190 -0.85 -0.48 -8.36
C VAL A 190 -2.27 -0.60 -7.81
N LEU A 191 -2.55 0.11 -6.71
CA LEU A 191 -3.87 0.07 -6.09
C LEU A 191 -4.80 1.11 -6.72
N ALA A 192 -6.10 0.78 -6.74
CA ALA A 192 -7.18 1.72 -6.98
C ALA A 192 -8.38 1.32 -6.10
N PRO A 193 -9.39 2.20 -5.90
CA PRO A 193 -10.59 1.82 -5.17
C PRO A 193 -11.25 0.63 -5.89
N PRO A 194 -11.43 -0.52 -5.22
CA PRO A 194 -11.88 -1.75 -5.87
C PRO A 194 -13.37 -1.72 -6.24
N PHE A 195 -14.11 -0.68 -5.86
CA PHE A 195 -15.55 -0.62 -5.98
C PHE A 195 -15.97 -0.24 -7.42
N PRO A 196 -16.83 -1.03 -8.09
CA PRO A 196 -17.25 -0.82 -9.48
C PRO A 196 -18.34 0.28 -9.61
N PHE A 197 -18.14 1.43 -8.96
CA PHE A 197 -19.03 2.58 -9.13
C PHE A 197 -18.85 3.22 -10.51
N ALA A 198 -19.96 3.50 -11.20
CA ALA A 198 -20.01 4.19 -12.48
C ALA A 198 -19.71 5.70 -12.42
N ARG A 199 -19.02 6.17 -11.36
CA ARG A 199 -18.63 7.57 -11.20
C ARG A 199 -17.37 7.88 -12.02
N LYS A 200 -17.34 9.06 -12.65
CA LYS A 200 -16.20 9.55 -13.46
C LYS A 200 -14.86 9.45 -12.71
N ASP A 201 -14.84 9.83 -11.43
CA ASP A 201 -13.64 9.83 -10.58
C ASP A 201 -13.14 8.42 -10.22
N TYR A 202 -14.04 7.50 -9.86
CA TYR A 202 -13.70 6.10 -9.59
C TYR A 202 -13.16 5.40 -10.84
N ILE A 203 -13.80 5.60 -12.00
CA ILE A 203 -13.36 5.05 -13.28
C ILE A 203 -11.96 5.59 -13.61
N PHE A 204 -11.77 6.91 -13.55
CA PHE A 204 -10.49 7.55 -13.88
C PHE A 204 -9.36 7.19 -12.92
N ALA A 205 -9.63 7.02 -11.62
CA ALA A 205 -8.66 6.52 -10.65
C ALA A 205 -8.19 5.09 -11.00
N GLN A 206 -9.11 4.24 -11.47
CA GLN A 206 -8.82 2.86 -11.88
C GLN A 206 -8.05 2.83 -13.21
N GLU A 207 -8.48 3.57 -14.22
CA GLU A 207 -7.74 3.71 -15.49
C GLU A 207 -6.32 4.25 -15.29
N THR A 208 -6.15 5.23 -14.40
CA THR A 208 -4.83 5.78 -14.05
C THR A 208 -3.94 4.75 -13.37
N ALA A 209 -4.48 3.95 -12.45
CA ALA A 209 -3.75 2.86 -11.82
C ALA A 209 -3.30 1.80 -12.85
N ASP A 210 -4.16 1.51 -13.84
CA ASP A 210 -3.87 0.58 -14.92
C ASP A 210 -2.77 1.13 -15.86
N LYS A 211 -2.87 2.42 -16.26
CA LYS A 211 -1.86 3.13 -17.06
C LYS A 211 -0.49 3.21 -16.37
N ILE A 212 -0.44 3.55 -15.08
CA ILE A 212 0.80 3.58 -14.29
C ILE A 212 1.41 2.16 -14.17
N ALA A 213 0.57 1.12 -14.11
CA ALA A 213 1.05 -0.25 -14.07
C ALA A 213 1.61 -0.73 -15.43
N ALA A 214 1.14 -0.18 -16.55
CA ALA A 214 1.71 -0.40 -17.89
C ALA A 214 3.02 0.38 -18.08
N LEU A 215 3.02 1.70 -17.82
CA LEU A 215 4.21 2.58 -17.86
C LEU A 215 5.40 1.99 -17.09
N LEU A 216 5.14 1.39 -15.93
CA LEU A 216 6.16 0.82 -15.05
C LEU A 216 6.28 -0.71 -15.16
N ALA A 217 5.87 -1.30 -16.29
CA ALA A 217 6.19 -2.68 -16.65
C ALA A 217 7.63 -2.80 -17.20
N PRO A 218 8.41 -3.82 -16.79
CA PRO A 218 9.71 -4.14 -17.40
C PRO A 218 9.58 -4.40 -18.91
N GLN A 219 10.48 -3.81 -19.69
CA GLN A 219 10.45 -3.81 -21.15
C GLN A 219 11.41 -4.81 -21.80
N ALA A 220 12.38 -5.37 -21.06
CA ALA A 220 13.47 -6.16 -21.63
C ALA A 220 13.10 -7.55 -22.16
N GLY A 221 11.81 -7.92 -22.19
CA GLY A 221 11.30 -9.17 -22.79
C GLY A 221 11.50 -10.46 -21.98
N SER A 222 12.42 -10.49 -20.99
CA SER A 222 12.82 -11.70 -20.25
C SER A 222 11.67 -12.56 -19.70
N TYR A 223 10.54 -11.91 -19.39
CA TYR A 223 9.35 -12.57 -18.88
C TYR A 223 8.69 -13.48 -19.92
N TYR A 224 8.62 -13.09 -21.19
CA TYR A 224 8.07 -13.95 -22.23
C TYR A 224 9.11 -14.97 -22.71
N ASP A 225 10.39 -14.61 -22.76
CA ASP A 225 11.49 -15.54 -23.07
C ASP A 225 11.49 -16.77 -22.14
N LEU A 226 11.37 -16.57 -20.82
CA LEU A 226 11.44 -17.67 -19.84
C LEU A 226 10.14 -18.47 -19.70
N TRP A 227 8.97 -17.84 -19.84
CA TRP A 227 7.69 -18.45 -19.46
C TRP A 227 6.77 -18.82 -20.61
N VAL A 228 7.00 -18.30 -21.82
CA VAL A 228 6.28 -18.68 -23.05
C VAL A 228 7.23 -18.73 -24.26
N ASP A 229 8.51 -19.01 -24.02
CA ASP A 229 9.52 -19.29 -25.06
C ASP A 229 9.63 -18.19 -26.14
N GLY A 230 9.42 -16.92 -25.73
CA GLY A 230 9.46 -15.73 -26.59
C GLY A 230 8.14 -15.37 -27.28
N GLU A 231 7.07 -16.16 -27.11
CA GLU A 231 5.75 -15.91 -27.68
C GLU A 231 5.13 -14.61 -27.12
N LYS A 232 5.10 -13.55 -27.93
CA LYS A 232 4.55 -12.24 -27.54
C LYS A 232 3.02 -12.29 -27.48
N ILE A 233 2.48 -12.61 -26.30
CA ILE A 233 1.05 -12.46 -26.01
C ILE A 233 0.72 -10.96 -26.01
N MET A 234 0.01 -10.49 -27.04
CA MET A 234 -0.20 -9.08 -27.27
C MET A 234 -1.26 -8.46 -26.35
N SER A 235 -0.88 -7.39 -25.66
CA SER A 235 -1.78 -6.32 -25.23
C SER A 235 -1.29 -5.00 -25.83
N ALA A 236 -2.18 -4.20 -26.41
CA ALA A 236 -1.83 -2.86 -26.86
C ALA A 236 -1.88 -1.90 -25.65
N ASP A 237 -0.73 -1.32 -25.29
CA ASP A 237 -0.68 -0.27 -24.27
C ASP A 237 -1.31 1.03 -24.81
N PRO A 238 -1.96 1.86 -23.96
CA PRO A 238 -2.54 3.13 -24.37
C PRO A 238 -1.51 4.09 -25.01
N PRO A 239 -1.89 4.90 -26.02
CA PRO A 239 -0.96 5.79 -26.72
C PRO A 239 -0.22 6.76 -25.79
N ASP A 240 -0.90 7.30 -24.77
CA ASP A 240 -0.33 8.21 -23.77
C ASP A 240 0.68 7.51 -22.85
N VAL A 241 0.48 6.22 -22.56
CA VAL A 241 1.48 5.39 -21.87
C VAL A 241 2.71 5.18 -22.74
N VAL A 242 2.52 4.89 -24.05
CA VAL A 242 3.62 4.69 -24.99
C VAL A 242 4.42 5.98 -25.22
N GLU A 243 3.76 7.13 -25.24
CA GLU A 243 4.38 8.45 -25.35
C GLU A 243 5.18 8.78 -24.08
N ALA A 244 4.54 8.76 -22.90
CA ALA A 244 5.20 9.04 -21.63
C ALA A 244 6.34 8.06 -21.30
N LEU A 245 6.27 6.81 -21.77
CA LEU A 245 7.35 5.82 -21.64
C LEU A 245 8.55 6.19 -22.53
N LYS A 246 8.32 6.66 -23.76
CA LYS A 246 9.37 7.00 -24.73
C LYS A 246 10.04 8.35 -24.45
N ASP A 247 9.30 9.32 -23.94
CA ASP A 247 9.81 10.65 -23.63
C ASP A 247 11.10 10.60 -22.78
N ASN A 248 12.10 11.39 -23.20
CA ASN A 248 13.37 11.58 -22.49
C ASN A 248 13.75 13.08 -22.36
N SER A 249 12.79 13.99 -22.53
CA SER A 249 13.03 15.45 -22.60
C SER A 249 13.76 16.02 -21.38
N HIS A 250 13.69 15.31 -20.25
CA HIS A 250 14.28 15.67 -18.97
C HIS A 250 15.20 14.57 -18.40
N GLY A 251 15.80 13.76 -19.27
CA GLY A 251 16.82 12.75 -18.88
C GLY A 251 16.28 11.61 -18.02
N THR A 252 14.99 11.29 -18.12
CA THR A 252 14.36 10.22 -17.33
C THR A 252 14.76 8.82 -17.77
N ASN A 253 15.27 8.64 -19.00
CA ASN A 253 15.45 7.34 -19.62
C ASN A 253 16.91 7.04 -19.99
N PHE A 254 17.25 5.74 -20.02
CA PHE A 254 18.51 5.25 -20.59
C PHE A 254 18.32 4.91 -22.08
N GLU A 255 18.83 5.76 -22.95
CA GLU A 255 18.77 5.56 -24.40
C GLU A 255 19.50 4.27 -24.81
N GLY A 256 18.93 3.54 -25.76
CA GLY A 256 19.43 2.23 -26.20
C GLY A 256 19.29 1.08 -25.18
N SER A 257 18.80 1.32 -23.97
CA SER A 257 18.60 0.24 -22.98
C SER A 257 17.34 -0.58 -23.28
N PRO A 258 17.39 -1.92 -23.17
CA PRO A 258 16.20 -2.78 -23.07
C PRO A 258 15.25 -2.45 -21.91
N GLU A 259 15.70 -1.64 -20.93
CA GLU A 259 14.87 -1.09 -19.87
C GLU A 259 14.98 0.45 -19.83
N PRO A 260 14.23 1.20 -20.67
CA PRO A 260 14.37 2.65 -20.77
C PRO A 260 14.23 3.38 -19.44
N ILE A 261 13.19 3.05 -18.65
CA ILE A 261 12.95 3.67 -17.32
C ILE A 261 13.78 2.99 -16.22
N TYR A 262 13.89 1.66 -16.23
CA TYR A 262 14.48 0.92 -15.10
C TYR A 262 16.02 0.82 -15.16
N GLY A 263 16.61 0.73 -16.35
CA GLY A 263 18.02 0.42 -16.59
C GLY A 263 18.45 -0.96 -16.07
N THR A 264 19.72 -1.32 -16.31
CA THR A 264 20.31 -2.62 -15.91
C THR A 264 20.18 -2.94 -14.42
N GLN A 265 20.16 -1.89 -13.57
CA GLN A 265 20.11 -2.04 -12.11
C GLN A 265 18.68 -2.02 -11.55
N PHE A 266 17.63 -1.81 -12.36
CA PHE A 266 16.25 -1.59 -11.92
C PHE A 266 16.16 -0.60 -10.73
N LEU A 267 15.15 -0.69 -9.86
CA LEU A 267 15.09 0.14 -8.66
C LEU A 267 15.98 -0.42 -7.53
N PRO A 268 16.38 0.41 -6.55
CA PRO A 268 17.09 -0.05 -5.35
C PRO A 268 16.23 -1.02 -4.51
N ARG A 269 14.91 -0.85 -4.55
CA ARG A 269 13.94 -1.70 -3.83
C ARG A 269 12.57 -1.68 -4.47
N LYS A 270 11.69 -2.59 -4.03
CA LYS A 270 10.24 -2.59 -4.31
C LYS A 270 9.65 -1.18 -4.21
N PHE A 271 8.81 -0.83 -5.19
CA PHE A 271 8.11 0.46 -5.25
C PHE A 271 6.60 0.21 -5.27
N LYS A 272 5.80 1.13 -4.72
CA LYS A 272 4.35 0.98 -4.58
C LYS A 272 3.64 2.28 -4.94
N VAL A 273 2.71 2.21 -5.88
CA VAL A 273 1.74 3.29 -6.14
C VAL A 273 0.36 2.88 -5.65
N ALA A 274 -0.43 3.83 -5.15
CA ALA A 274 -1.86 3.69 -4.95
C ALA A 274 -2.56 4.94 -5.48
N VAL A 275 -3.68 4.76 -6.17
CA VAL A 275 -4.57 5.82 -6.66
C VAL A 275 -5.88 5.74 -5.86
N THR A 276 -6.53 6.86 -5.61
CA THR A 276 -7.86 6.92 -5.02
C THR A 276 -8.60 8.19 -5.43
N VAL A 277 -9.83 8.35 -4.95
CA VAL A 277 -10.64 9.57 -5.02
C VAL A 277 -10.70 10.22 -3.63
N PRO A 278 -11.13 11.49 -3.49
CA PRO A 278 -11.20 12.15 -2.19
C PRO A 278 -12.12 11.36 -1.23
N THR A 279 -11.85 11.43 0.07
CA THR A 279 -12.51 10.65 1.14
C THR A 279 -12.22 9.13 1.13
N ASP A 280 -12.11 8.43 -0.01
CA ASP A 280 -11.88 6.97 -0.03
C ASP A 280 -10.42 6.61 0.33
N ASN A 281 -10.20 6.06 1.53
CA ASN A 281 -8.89 5.51 1.94
C ASN A 281 -8.88 3.96 2.01
N SER A 282 -9.71 3.28 1.21
CA SER A 282 -9.69 1.81 1.12
C SER A 282 -8.33 1.26 0.68
N VAL A 283 -7.54 2.04 -0.06
CA VAL A 283 -6.18 1.72 -0.53
C VAL A 283 -5.06 1.94 0.50
N ASP A 284 -5.36 2.51 1.68
CA ASP A 284 -4.40 2.79 2.75
C ASP A 284 -3.24 3.67 2.23
N ILE A 285 -3.61 4.81 1.62
CA ILE A 285 -2.82 5.60 0.68
C ILE A 285 -1.45 5.98 1.23
N LEU A 286 -1.40 6.44 2.48
CA LEU A 286 -0.20 6.94 3.15
C LEU A 286 0.88 5.85 3.38
N THR A 287 0.60 4.57 3.09
CA THR A 287 1.54 3.44 3.27
C THR A 287 2.36 3.07 2.01
N ASN A 288 2.16 3.82 0.92
CA ASN A 288 2.74 3.60 -0.41
C ASN A 288 3.96 4.49 -0.67
N ASP A 289 4.78 4.15 -1.66
CA ASP A 289 5.88 5.03 -2.09
C ASP A 289 5.31 6.28 -2.78
N ILE A 290 4.25 6.13 -3.58
CA ILE A 290 3.40 7.22 -4.08
C ILE A 290 1.94 6.93 -3.73
N GLY A 291 1.23 7.94 -3.25
CA GLY A 291 -0.23 8.01 -3.21
C GLY A 291 -0.74 9.09 -4.17
N LEU A 292 -1.77 8.81 -4.95
CA LEU A 292 -2.44 9.76 -5.83
C LEU A 292 -3.91 9.91 -5.43
N VAL A 293 -4.42 11.13 -5.46
CA VAL A 293 -5.85 11.44 -5.24
C VAL A 293 -6.36 12.18 -6.47
N VAL A 294 -7.36 11.61 -7.16
CA VAL A 294 -8.05 12.29 -8.27
C VAL A 294 -8.74 13.53 -7.72
N ILE A 295 -8.49 14.69 -8.33
CA ILE A 295 -9.21 15.93 -8.04
C ILE A 295 -10.10 16.26 -9.24
N CYS A 296 -11.35 16.63 -8.97
CA CYS A 296 -12.32 17.04 -9.98
C CYS A 296 -12.54 18.56 -10.01
N ASP A 297 -13.21 19.04 -11.06
CA ASP A 297 -13.93 20.30 -11.07
C ASP A 297 -15.30 20.18 -10.36
N ASP A 298 -16.04 21.28 -10.30
CA ASP A 298 -17.34 21.37 -9.62
C ASP A 298 -18.45 20.56 -10.32
N GLU A 299 -18.24 20.14 -11.58
CA GLU A 299 -19.11 19.22 -12.33
C GLU A 299 -18.76 17.74 -12.10
N GLY A 300 -17.72 17.46 -11.31
CA GLY A 300 -17.22 16.12 -11.05
C GLY A 300 -16.40 15.50 -12.18
N ASN A 301 -15.94 16.28 -13.17
CA ASN A 301 -14.97 15.82 -14.16
C ASN A 301 -13.55 15.85 -13.56
N PRO A 302 -12.73 14.80 -13.70
CA PRO A 302 -11.33 14.85 -13.27
C PRO A 302 -10.56 15.99 -13.95
N LYS A 303 -9.85 16.80 -13.15
CA LYS A 303 -8.95 17.88 -13.60
C LYS A 303 -7.46 17.54 -13.39
N GLY A 304 -7.11 16.78 -12.34
CA GLY A 304 -5.72 16.44 -12.04
C GLY A 304 -5.58 15.57 -10.79
N PHE A 305 -4.40 15.60 -10.16
CA PHE A 305 -4.06 14.75 -9.03
C PHE A 305 -3.30 15.50 -7.94
N ASP A 306 -3.72 15.33 -6.68
CA ASP A 306 -2.85 15.55 -5.54
C ASP A 306 -1.94 14.34 -5.32
N ILE A 307 -0.68 14.61 -4.98
CA ILE A 307 0.38 13.60 -4.87
C ILE A 307 0.92 13.56 -3.44
N TYR A 308 1.00 12.35 -2.86
CA TYR A 308 1.74 12.04 -1.64
C TYR A 308 2.96 11.16 -1.96
N VAL A 309 4.10 11.36 -1.28
CA VAL A 309 5.33 10.59 -1.51
C VAL A 309 6.02 10.10 -0.23
N GLY A 310 6.71 8.96 -0.33
CA GLY A 310 7.66 8.51 0.70
C GLY A 310 7.04 7.78 1.89
N GLY A 311 5.96 7.03 1.69
CA GLY A 311 5.39 6.15 2.71
C GLY A 311 5.99 4.73 2.75
N GLY A 312 5.88 4.04 3.88
CA GLY A 312 6.23 2.62 3.93
C GLY A 312 6.39 1.98 5.30
N MET A 313 5.65 0.88 5.49
CA MET A 313 5.51 0.14 6.75
C MET A 313 6.78 -0.57 7.26
N GLY A 314 7.61 -1.17 6.40
CA GLY A 314 8.65 -2.10 6.88
C GLY A 314 9.72 -1.47 7.77
N ARG A 315 9.88 -2.02 8.99
CA ARG A 315 11.02 -1.78 9.91
C ARG A 315 11.70 -3.11 10.27
N THR A 316 12.72 -3.04 11.12
CA THR A 316 13.28 -4.18 11.85
C THR A 316 13.25 -3.91 13.35
N HIS A 317 13.06 -4.92 14.19
CA HIS A 317 13.17 -4.75 15.65
C HIS A 317 14.60 -4.39 16.06
N ARG A 318 14.74 -3.50 17.05
CA ARG A 318 16.02 -3.06 17.64
C ARG A 318 16.97 -2.38 16.64
N MET A 319 16.41 -1.75 15.60
CA MET A 319 17.13 -0.92 14.64
C MET A 319 16.25 0.29 14.31
N GLU A 320 16.26 1.28 15.20
CA GLU A 320 15.27 2.37 15.19
C GLU A 320 15.48 3.39 14.08
N HIS A 321 16.65 3.38 13.42
CA HIS A 321 16.84 4.00 12.10
C HIS A 321 16.01 3.34 10.99
N THR A 322 15.32 2.23 11.27
CA THR A 322 14.25 1.67 10.43
C THR A 322 12.90 1.81 11.14
N PHE A 323 12.00 2.59 10.56
CA PHE A 323 10.74 3.02 11.19
C PHE A 323 9.60 3.03 10.17
N PRO A 324 8.34 2.73 10.52
CA PRO A 324 7.20 2.98 9.62
C PRO A 324 7.05 4.49 9.37
N LYS A 325 6.70 4.89 8.15
CA LYS A 325 6.51 6.30 7.77
C LYS A 325 5.23 6.47 6.93
N LEU A 326 4.53 7.58 7.13
CA LEU A 326 3.47 8.06 6.24
C LEU A 326 4.07 8.75 5.01
N ALA A 327 3.34 8.75 3.91
CA ALA A 327 3.66 9.59 2.75
C ALA A 327 3.33 11.07 3.07
N GLU A 328 4.17 11.99 2.60
CA GLU A 328 4.02 13.44 2.78
C GLU A 328 3.43 14.09 1.52
N PRO A 329 2.62 15.16 1.63
CA PRO A 329 2.13 15.93 0.49
C PRO A 329 3.28 16.47 -0.37
N LEU A 330 3.33 16.09 -1.65
CA LEU A 330 4.28 16.64 -2.61
C LEU A 330 3.73 17.92 -3.24
N GLY A 331 2.49 17.86 -3.75
CA GLY A 331 1.83 18.93 -4.48
C GLY A 331 0.78 18.37 -5.46
N TYR A 332 0.27 19.24 -6.33
CA TYR A 332 -0.74 18.95 -7.36
C TYR A 332 -0.14 18.94 -8.78
N VAL A 333 -0.75 18.18 -9.70
CA VAL A 333 -0.48 18.26 -11.15
C VAL A 333 -1.78 18.17 -11.98
N PRO A 334 -1.82 18.77 -13.19
CA PRO A 334 -2.85 18.48 -14.20
C PRO A 334 -2.90 17.00 -14.59
N LYS A 335 -4.05 16.53 -15.06
CA LYS A 335 -4.31 15.10 -15.34
C LYS A 335 -3.45 14.51 -16.45
N GLU A 336 -3.12 15.31 -17.45
CA GLU A 336 -2.27 15.00 -18.60
C GLU A 336 -0.82 14.71 -18.18
N ASP A 337 -0.34 15.37 -17.12
CA ASP A 337 1.05 15.28 -16.67
C ASP A 337 1.34 14.06 -15.77
N ILE A 338 0.31 13.30 -15.38
CA ILE A 338 0.43 12.30 -14.31
C ILE A 338 1.45 11.20 -14.61
N LEU A 339 1.56 10.77 -15.87
CA LEU A 339 2.52 9.74 -16.26
C LEU A 339 3.96 10.26 -16.24
N TYR A 340 4.17 11.53 -16.60
CA TYR A 340 5.47 12.19 -16.60
C TYR A 340 5.97 12.43 -15.17
N VAL A 341 5.14 12.95 -14.25
CA VAL A 341 5.55 13.15 -12.86
C VAL A 341 5.75 11.82 -12.12
N ILE A 342 4.97 10.77 -12.44
CA ILE A 342 5.20 9.42 -11.91
C ILE A 342 6.57 8.89 -12.37
N LYS A 343 6.92 9.05 -13.65
CA LYS A 343 8.24 8.70 -14.21
C LYS A 343 9.36 9.49 -13.52
N ALA A 344 9.17 10.78 -13.27
CA ALA A 344 10.12 11.65 -12.58
C ALA A 344 10.38 11.25 -11.12
N ILE A 345 9.33 10.90 -10.36
CA ILE A 345 9.46 10.38 -8.98
C ILE A 345 10.18 9.02 -8.98
N VAL A 346 9.88 8.15 -9.96
CA VAL A 346 10.55 6.85 -10.13
C VAL A 346 12.04 7.03 -10.51
N ALA A 347 12.38 7.95 -11.41
CA ALA A 347 13.76 8.29 -11.75
C ALA A 347 14.54 8.83 -10.54
N THR A 348 13.92 9.74 -9.76
CA THR A 348 14.50 10.26 -8.51
C THR A 348 14.84 9.13 -7.52
N GLN A 349 13.92 8.17 -7.31
CA GLN A 349 14.18 7.00 -6.47
C GLN A 349 15.17 5.99 -7.09
N ARG A 350 15.24 5.90 -8.43
CA ARG A 350 16.17 5.03 -9.15
C ARG A 350 17.61 5.50 -8.97
N ASP A 351 17.84 6.80 -9.08
CA ASP A 351 19.18 7.38 -9.19
C ASP A 351 19.76 7.78 -7.82
N TYR A 352 18.92 8.27 -6.89
CA TYR A 352 19.36 8.71 -5.56
C TYR A 352 18.99 7.74 -4.43
N GLY A 353 18.14 6.74 -4.67
CA GLY A 353 17.76 5.75 -3.66
C GLY A 353 18.92 4.81 -3.31
N ARG A 354 19.22 4.66 -2.01
CA ARG A 354 20.35 3.87 -1.49
C ARG A 354 20.40 2.43 -1.99
N ARG A 355 21.56 1.99 -2.53
CA ARG A 355 21.83 0.64 -3.06
C ARG A 355 22.85 -0.16 -2.24
N ASP A 356 23.36 0.42 -1.16
CA ASP A 356 24.31 -0.18 -0.21
C ASP A 356 23.61 -1.09 0.81
N ASP A 357 22.57 -0.57 1.49
CA ASP A 357 21.79 -1.31 2.48
C ASP A 357 20.31 -1.41 2.07
N ARG A 358 19.89 -2.64 1.78
CA ARG A 358 18.52 -2.97 1.35
C ARG A 358 17.46 -2.79 2.45
N ARG A 359 17.85 -2.47 3.69
CA ARG A 359 16.98 -2.01 4.79
C ARG A 359 16.60 -0.52 4.63
N MET A 360 17.51 0.30 4.09
CA MET A 360 17.36 1.74 3.85
C MET A 360 16.99 2.10 2.40
N ALA A 361 17.03 1.13 1.47
CA ALA A 361 16.79 1.32 0.04
C ALA A 361 15.36 1.73 -0.42
N ARG A 362 14.47 2.17 0.48
CA ARG A 362 13.09 2.58 0.14
C ARG A 362 12.96 4.10 0.11
N MET A 363 12.15 4.64 -0.81
CA MET A 363 12.00 6.08 -1.03
C MET A 363 11.60 6.87 0.22
N LYS A 364 10.91 6.26 1.17
CA LYS A 364 10.60 6.85 2.49
C LYS A 364 11.83 7.37 3.25
N TYR A 365 13.00 6.74 3.06
CA TYR A 365 14.24 7.18 3.71
C TYR A 365 14.91 8.29 2.90
N LEU A 366 14.89 8.23 1.57
CA LEU A 366 15.34 9.33 0.70
C LEU A 366 14.57 10.63 0.98
N VAL A 367 13.23 10.55 1.07
CA VAL A 367 12.36 11.69 1.43
C VAL A 367 12.67 12.19 2.86
N HIS A 368 12.90 11.30 3.82
CA HIS A 368 13.26 11.68 5.20
C HIS A 368 14.66 12.29 5.33
N GLU A 369 15.66 11.75 4.63
CA GLU A 369 17.05 12.21 4.62
C GLU A 369 17.23 13.54 3.85
N TRP A 370 16.28 13.91 2.97
CA TRP A 370 16.31 15.14 2.17
C TRP A 370 15.33 16.23 2.62
N GLY A 371 14.21 15.86 3.25
CA GLY A 371 13.05 16.72 3.39
C GLY A 371 12.23 16.83 2.10
N ILE A 372 10.93 17.12 2.23
CA ILE A 372 9.97 17.11 1.12
C ILE A 372 10.31 18.16 0.04
N ASP A 373 10.81 19.34 0.41
CA ASP A 373 11.06 20.43 -0.54
C ASP A 373 12.25 20.16 -1.47
N LYS A 374 13.34 19.62 -0.92
CA LYS A 374 14.48 19.15 -1.72
C LYS A 374 14.07 17.98 -2.62
N PHE A 375 13.23 17.08 -2.11
CA PHE A 375 12.70 15.97 -2.92
C PHE A 375 11.84 16.50 -4.08
N ARG A 376 10.94 17.46 -3.84
CA ARG A 376 10.16 18.15 -4.88
C ARG A 376 11.07 18.78 -5.94
N THR A 377 12.05 19.57 -5.52
CA THR A 377 13.00 20.26 -6.42
C THR A 377 13.74 19.30 -7.37
N VAL A 378 14.08 18.08 -6.91
CA VAL A 378 14.73 17.06 -7.76
C VAL A 378 13.72 16.34 -8.65
N VAL A 379 12.49 16.06 -8.19
CA VAL A 379 11.43 15.52 -9.05
C VAL A 379 11.11 16.51 -10.18
N GLU A 380 11.06 17.82 -9.89
CA GLU A 380 10.82 18.88 -10.86
C GLU A 380 11.91 18.95 -11.96
N GLN A 381 13.16 18.57 -11.66
CA GLN A 381 14.22 18.46 -12.67
C GLN A 381 13.97 17.35 -13.69
N TYR A 382 13.37 16.22 -13.27
CA TYR A 382 12.99 15.10 -14.15
C TYR A 382 11.58 15.25 -14.77
N TYR A 383 10.74 16.13 -14.22
CA TYR A 383 9.39 16.43 -14.71
C TYR A 383 9.40 17.62 -15.69
N GLY A 384 10.37 18.54 -15.59
CA GLY A 384 10.53 19.70 -16.46
C GLY A 384 9.62 20.89 -16.13
N LYS A 385 8.67 20.70 -15.22
CA LYS A 385 7.72 21.72 -14.73
C LYS A 385 7.80 21.84 -13.21
N GLN A 386 7.26 22.92 -12.65
CA GLN A 386 7.00 23.03 -11.22
C GLN A 386 5.77 22.19 -10.83
N ILE A 387 5.76 21.64 -9.62
CA ILE A 387 4.58 20.98 -9.06
C ILE A 387 3.76 22.04 -8.31
N GLU A 388 2.46 22.09 -8.56
CA GLU A 388 1.56 23.09 -7.96
C GLU A 388 1.33 22.83 -6.46
N PRO A 389 0.85 23.83 -5.68
CA PRO A 389 0.45 23.62 -4.30
C PRO A 389 -0.60 22.50 -4.16
N PHE A 390 -0.41 21.66 -3.14
CA PHE A 390 -1.33 20.58 -2.78
C PHE A 390 -2.70 21.16 -2.39
N GLN A 391 -3.81 20.58 -2.89
CA GLN A 391 -5.15 21.11 -2.66
C GLN A 391 -5.75 20.64 -1.32
N GLU A 392 -6.76 21.34 -0.80
CA GLU A 392 -7.43 20.91 0.43
C GLU A 392 -8.29 19.67 0.15
N LEU A 393 -8.07 18.60 0.90
CA LEU A 393 -8.80 17.34 0.75
C LEU A 393 -9.80 17.12 1.91
N PRO A 394 -11.00 16.60 1.62
CA PRO A 394 -11.94 16.19 2.67
C PRO A 394 -11.36 15.06 3.53
N PRO A 395 -11.81 14.91 4.79
CA PRO A 395 -11.33 13.87 5.69
C PRO A 395 -11.40 12.47 5.10
N TRP A 396 -10.35 11.68 5.32
CA TRP A 396 -10.32 10.27 4.93
C TRP A 396 -11.37 9.44 5.68
N GLU A 397 -11.94 8.46 5.00
CA GLU A 397 -12.80 7.42 5.55
C GLU A 397 -12.31 6.04 5.10
N PHE A 398 -12.56 5.02 5.94
CA PHE A 398 -12.48 3.62 5.51
C PHE A 398 -13.90 3.07 5.33
N LYS A 399 -14.26 2.72 4.09
CA LYS A 399 -15.48 1.99 3.76
C LYS A 399 -15.10 0.67 3.07
N SER A 400 -15.61 -0.44 3.59
CA SER A 400 -15.30 -1.78 3.08
C SER A 400 -16.19 -2.22 1.91
N TYR A 401 -17.36 -1.57 1.75
CA TYR A 401 -18.45 -1.89 0.81
C TYR A 401 -18.69 -3.39 0.64
N LEU A 402 -18.72 -4.11 1.77
CA LEU A 402 -19.12 -5.52 1.82
C LEU A 402 -20.65 -5.62 1.84
N GLY A 403 -21.20 -6.75 1.37
CA GLY A 403 -22.64 -6.91 1.12
C GLY A 403 -23.06 -6.36 -0.25
N TRP A 404 -24.36 -6.21 -0.48
CA TRP A 404 -24.92 -5.67 -1.72
C TRP A 404 -24.86 -4.14 -1.77
N HIS A 405 -24.42 -3.61 -2.91
CA HIS A 405 -24.39 -2.18 -3.24
C HIS A 405 -24.76 -1.99 -4.71
N GLU A 406 -25.27 -0.82 -5.08
CA GLU A 406 -25.51 -0.44 -6.49
C GLU A 406 -24.22 0.08 -7.15
N GLN A 407 -24.03 -0.22 -8.44
CA GLN A 407 -22.93 0.33 -9.25
C GLN A 407 -23.26 1.74 -9.81
N GLY A 408 -24.55 2.10 -9.89
CA GLY A 408 -25.01 3.34 -10.52
C GLY A 408 -25.24 3.25 -12.04
N ASN A 409 -25.01 2.10 -12.66
CA ASN A 409 -25.35 1.78 -14.06
C ASN A 409 -26.61 0.90 -14.20
N GLY A 410 -27.36 0.67 -13.11
CA GLY A 410 -28.47 -0.29 -13.02
C GLY A 410 -28.07 -1.70 -12.57
N GLU A 411 -26.77 -2.00 -12.49
CA GLU A 411 -26.25 -3.26 -11.93
C GLU A 411 -25.79 -3.09 -10.48
N HIS A 412 -25.56 -4.21 -9.81
CA HIS A 412 -25.17 -4.31 -8.41
C HIS A 412 -23.80 -4.97 -8.27
N PHE A 413 -23.14 -4.76 -7.14
CA PHE A 413 -21.99 -5.56 -6.74
C PHE A 413 -22.19 -6.17 -5.34
N TYR A 414 -21.47 -7.26 -5.08
CA TYR A 414 -21.44 -7.89 -3.75
C TYR A 414 -20.02 -8.03 -3.24
N GLY A 415 -19.69 -7.29 -2.18
CA GLY A 415 -18.42 -7.47 -1.46
C GLY A 415 -18.49 -8.68 -0.52
N VAL A 416 -17.80 -9.75 -0.88
CA VAL A 416 -17.63 -11.00 -0.14
C VAL A 416 -16.57 -10.82 0.93
N HIS A 417 -16.94 -10.95 2.21
CA HIS A 417 -15.95 -11.04 3.28
C HIS A 417 -15.17 -12.36 3.17
N VAL A 418 -13.83 -12.28 3.22
CA VAL A 418 -12.95 -13.45 3.24
C VAL A 418 -11.97 -13.30 4.38
N GLU A 419 -12.08 -14.15 5.41
CA GLU A 419 -11.19 -14.10 6.57
C GLU A 419 -9.73 -14.30 6.13
N ASN A 420 -8.89 -13.30 6.43
CA ASN A 420 -7.50 -13.22 5.98
C ASN A 420 -7.31 -13.46 4.47
N GLY A 421 -8.32 -13.24 3.63
CA GLY A 421 -8.26 -13.50 2.20
C GLY A 421 -7.92 -14.94 1.80
N ARG A 422 -8.14 -15.94 2.65
CA ARG A 422 -7.89 -17.36 2.32
C ARG A 422 -9.13 -18.00 1.70
N LEU A 423 -9.10 -18.24 0.38
CA LEU A 423 -10.10 -19.04 -0.32
C LEU A 423 -9.66 -20.50 -0.33
N LYS A 424 -10.49 -21.37 0.26
CA LYS A 424 -10.28 -22.82 0.38
C LYS A 424 -11.60 -23.58 0.47
N ASP A 425 -11.54 -24.90 0.32
CA ASP A 425 -12.63 -25.83 0.60
C ASP A 425 -13.96 -25.39 -0.08
N THR A 426 -15.10 -25.55 0.60
CA THR A 426 -16.43 -25.15 0.11
C THR A 426 -16.51 -23.68 -0.30
N SER A 427 -15.79 -22.76 0.36
CA SER A 427 -15.82 -21.33 0.04
C SER A 427 -15.19 -21.03 -1.33
N LYS A 428 -14.10 -21.72 -1.68
CA LYS A 428 -13.45 -21.64 -3.00
C LYS A 428 -14.39 -22.19 -4.07
N LYS A 429 -14.92 -23.40 -3.86
CA LYS A 429 -15.84 -24.07 -4.79
C LYS A 429 -17.07 -23.23 -5.10
N VAL A 430 -17.78 -22.73 -4.07
CA VAL A 430 -18.99 -21.92 -4.26
C VAL A 430 -18.72 -20.60 -4.97
N LEU A 431 -17.59 -19.94 -4.71
CA LEU A 431 -17.22 -18.75 -5.48
C LEU A 431 -16.93 -19.07 -6.94
N ARG A 432 -16.25 -20.19 -7.23
CA ARG A 432 -16.07 -20.66 -8.60
C ARG A 432 -17.42 -20.90 -9.28
N GLU A 433 -18.31 -21.68 -8.67
CA GLU A 433 -19.64 -21.99 -9.21
C GLU A 433 -20.45 -20.71 -9.53
N ILE A 434 -20.43 -19.71 -8.65
CA ILE A 434 -21.10 -18.42 -8.86
C ILE A 434 -20.45 -17.65 -10.03
N ILE A 435 -19.13 -17.50 -10.02
CA ILE A 435 -18.39 -16.72 -11.01
C ILE A 435 -18.51 -17.36 -12.41
N GLU A 436 -18.44 -18.69 -12.49
CA GLU A 436 -18.60 -19.47 -13.72
C GLU A 436 -20.05 -19.39 -14.24
N LYS A 437 -21.06 -19.68 -13.40
CA LYS A 437 -22.48 -19.69 -13.80
C LYS A 437 -22.98 -18.35 -14.33
N PHE A 438 -22.57 -17.24 -13.70
CA PHE A 438 -23.04 -15.90 -14.04
C PHE A 438 -22.03 -15.11 -14.90
N ASN A 439 -20.93 -15.73 -15.34
CA ASN A 439 -19.84 -15.10 -16.12
C ASN A 439 -19.31 -13.78 -15.53
N LEU A 440 -19.22 -13.70 -14.19
CA LEU A 440 -18.95 -12.44 -13.50
C LEU A 440 -17.48 -12.02 -13.64
N SER A 441 -17.27 -10.71 -13.77
CA SER A 441 -15.98 -10.10 -13.42
C SER A 441 -15.86 -9.99 -11.90
N ILE A 442 -14.62 -10.00 -11.37
CA ILE A 442 -14.41 -9.74 -9.94
C ILE A 442 -13.33 -8.68 -9.73
N ARG A 443 -13.35 -8.09 -8.54
CA ARG A 443 -12.31 -7.16 -8.08
C ARG A 443 -11.78 -7.56 -6.71
N LEU A 444 -10.47 -7.54 -6.55
CA LEU A 444 -9.80 -7.82 -5.28
C LEU A 444 -9.62 -6.53 -4.48
N THR A 445 -9.85 -6.57 -3.17
CA THR A 445 -9.77 -5.39 -2.30
C THR A 445 -8.42 -5.28 -1.56
N PRO A 446 -7.96 -4.06 -1.20
CA PRO A 446 -6.75 -3.90 -0.38
C PRO A 446 -6.88 -4.48 1.03
N ASN A 447 -8.08 -4.83 1.48
CA ASN A 447 -8.36 -5.52 2.75
C ASN A 447 -8.63 -7.02 2.58
N GLN A 448 -8.09 -7.65 1.53
CA GLN A 448 -8.08 -9.11 1.34
C GLN A 448 -9.46 -9.75 1.08
N ASN A 449 -10.52 -8.95 0.92
CA ASN A 449 -11.85 -9.37 0.49
C ASN A 449 -11.97 -9.38 -1.05
N LEU A 450 -13.05 -9.97 -1.57
CA LEU A 450 -13.38 -10.12 -3.00
C LEU A 450 -14.71 -9.41 -3.32
N ILE A 451 -14.85 -8.81 -4.49
CA ILE A 451 -16.11 -8.21 -4.97
C ILE A 451 -16.58 -8.95 -6.23
N LEU A 452 -17.80 -9.47 -6.21
CA LEU A 452 -18.54 -9.88 -7.40
C LEU A 452 -19.13 -8.63 -8.05
N CYS A 453 -18.76 -8.34 -9.30
CA CYS A 453 -19.18 -7.12 -10.01
C CYS A 453 -20.29 -7.44 -11.03
N ASP A 454 -20.93 -6.39 -11.56
CA ASP A 454 -21.77 -6.44 -12.75
C ASP A 454 -22.98 -7.41 -12.60
N VAL A 455 -23.52 -7.47 -11.38
CA VAL A 455 -24.59 -8.40 -11.00
C VAL A 455 -25.95 -7.80 -11.28
N ARG A 456 -26.74 -8.49 -12.13
CA ARG A 456 -28.13 -8.11 -12.41
C ARG A 456 -29.03 -8.39 -11.20
N SER A 457 -30.03 -7.55 -10.98
CA SER A 457 -30.96 -7.66 -9.83
C SER A 457 -31.65 -9.03 -9.71
N SER A 458 -31.94 -9.67 -10.85
CA SER A 458 -32.52 -11.01 -10.93
C SER A 458 -31.61 -12.13 -10.40
N TRP A 459 -30.30 -11.93 -10.32
CA TRP A 459 -29.33 -12.92 -9.83
C TRP A 459 -29.07 -12.78 -8.32
N MET A 460 -29.35 -11.62 -7.71
CA MET A 460 -28.98 -11.31 -6.32
C MET A 460 -29.50 -12.33 -5.31
N GLN A 461 -30.74 -12.82 -5.48
CA GLN A 461 -31.34 -13.78 -4.56
C GLN A 461 -30.66 -15.17 -4.65
N GLU A 462 -30.28 -15.61 -5.86
CA GLU A 462 -29.58 -16.88 -6.03
C GLU A 462 -28.14 -16.80 -5.52
N ILE A 463 -27.40 -15.75 -5.88
CA ILE A 463 -26.03 -15.53 -5.38
C ILE A 463 -26.03 -15.46 -3.84
N SER A 464 -27.01 -14.77 -3.23
CA SER A 464 -27.18 -14.73 -1.76
C SER A 464 -27.51 -16.08 -1.12
N ARG A 465 -28.08 -17.04 -1.88
CA ARG A 465 -28.36 -18.40 -1.44
C ARG A 465 -27.09 -19.25 -1.51
N SER A 466 -26.41 -19.24 -2.66
CA SER A 466 -25.17 -19.98 -2.90
C SER A 466 -24.05 -19.55 -1.94
N LEU A 467 -23.80 -18.24 -1.78
CA LEU A 467 -22.80 -17.75 -0.82
C LEU A 467 -23.05 -18.24 0.60
N ARG A 468 -24.32 -18.28 1.05
CA ARG A 468 -24.71 -18.80 2.37
C ARG A 468 -24.42 -20.29 2.50
N GLN A 469 -24.68 -21.08 1.45
CA GLN A 469 -24.34 -22.51 1.40
C GLN A 469 -22.82 -22.74 1.43
N GLY A 470 -22.03 -21.82 0.86
CA GLY A 470 -20.56 -21.82 0.93
C GLY A 470 -19.96 -21.28 2.24
N GLY A 471 -20.77 -20.93 3.24
CA GLY A 471 -20.31 -20.32 4.50
C GLY A 471 -19.86 -18.85 4.37
N LEU A 472 -20.03 -18.22 3.21
CA LEU A 472 -19.63 -16.85 2.93
C LEU A 472 -20.73 -15.89 3.42
N LEU A 473 -20.68 -15.60 4.72
CA LEU A 473 -21.71 -14.84 5.42
C LEU A 473 -21.87 -13.40 4.90
N HIS A 474 -23.13 -12.93 4.89
CA HIS A 474 -23.44 -11.51 4.74
C HIS A 474 -22.85 -10.72 5.92
N PRO A 475 -22.20 -9.55 5.73
CA PRO A 475 -21.44 -8.84 6.77
C PRO A 475 -22.17 -8.61 8.11
N ARG A 476 -23.50 -8.37 8.08
CA ARG A 476 -24.37 -8.33 9.27
C ARG A 476 -24.25 -9.53 10.24
N TRP A 477 -23.72 -10.67 9.78
CA TRP A 477 -23.52 -11.92 10.54
C TRP A 477 -22.04 -12.24 10.80
N VAL A 478 -21.12 -11.34 10.42
CA VAL A 478 -19.69 -11.43 10.70
C VAL A 478 -19.39 -10.51 11.89
N ASP A 479 -18.48 -10.91 12.77
CA ASP A 479 -18.04 -10.04 13.86
C ASP A 479 -17.41 -8.75 13.28
N SER A 480 -17.79 -7.60 13.85
CA SER A 480 -17.31 -6.28 13.42
C SER A 480 -15.78 -6.16 13.48
N LEU A 481 -15.13 -6.90 14.38
CA LEU A 481 -13.67 -7.00 14.47
C LEU A 481 -13.09 -7.70 13.23
N ASN A 482 -13.68 -8.82 12.79
CA ASN A 482 -13.20 -9.60 11.65
C ASN A 482 -13.32 -8.81 10.32
N ILE A 483 -14.40 -8.02 10.16
CA ILE A 483 -14.64 -7.16 8.98
C ILE A 483 -13.49 -6.20 8.67
N THR A 484 -12.85 -5.63 9.69
CA THR A 484 -11.72 -4.68 9.52
C THR A 484 -10.36 -5.34 9.72
N SER A 485 -10.34 -6.62 10.12
CA SER A 485 -9.11 -7.34 10.45
C SER A 485 -8.31 -7.77 9.22
N MET A 486 -6.99 -7.88 9.39
CA MET A 486 -6.10 -8.49 8.39
C MET A 486 -4.91 -9.17 9.06
N ALA A 487 -4.58 -10.38 8.63
CA ALA A 487 -3.28 -10.99 8.85
C ALA A 487 -2.44 -11.07 7.56
N CYS A 488 -1.12 -11.20 7.69
CA CYS A 488 -0.27 -11.70 6.62
C CYS A 488 -0.08 -13.23 6.74
N PRO A 489 0.27 -13.96 5.66
CA PRO A 489 0.43 -15.42 5.71
C PRO A 489 1.32 -15.93 6.83
N ALA A 490 2.46 -15.28 7.09
CA ALA A 490 3.43 -15.69 8.11
C ALA A 490 3.82 -17.17 7.97
N LEU A 491 3.73 -17.95 9.05
CA LEU A 491 4.03 -19.39 9.04
C LEU A 491 2.93 -20.19 8.31
N PRO A 492 3.27 -21.33 7.68
CA PRO A 492 4.62 -21.91 7.63
C PRO A 492 5.49 -21.36 6.50
N LEU A 493 4.91 -20.90 5.39
CA LEU A 493 5.67 -20.70 4.14
C LEU A 493 6.47 -19.39 4.07
N CYS A 494 6.28 -18.41 4.96
CA CYS A 494 7.09 -17.19 4.94
C CYS A 494 8.46 -17.43 5.59
N PRO A 495 9.59 -17.26 4.86
CA PRO A 495 10.92 -17.45 5.43
C PRO A 495 11.35 -16.34 6.41
N LEU A 496 10.55 -15.28 6.57
CA LEU A 496 10.82 -14.13 7.44
C LEU A 496 9.96 -14.09 8.71
N ALA A 497 9.03 -15.04 8.89
CA ALA A 497 8.15 -15.08 10.05
C ALA A 497 8.85 -15.61 11.31
N VAL A 498 8.69 -14.94 12.45
CA VAL A 498 9.16 -15.37 13.78
C VAL A 498 8.04 -15.96 14.64
N THR A 499 6.78 -15.69 14.29
CA THR A 499 5.59 -16.33 14.85
C THR A 499 4.45 -16.31 13.82
N GLU A 500 3.27 -16.75 14.22
CA GLU A 500 2.05 -16.81 13.42
C GLU A 500 1.52 -15.42 13.00
N ALA A 501 0.54 -15.43 12.11
CA ALA A 501 -0.42 -14.33 11.97
C ALA A 501 -1.73 -14.87 11.39
N GLU A 502 -1.74 -15.36 10.14
CA GLU A 502 -2.96 -15.85 9.49
C GLU A 502 -3.63 -17.01 10.23
N ARG A 503 -2.83 -17.96 10.76
CA ARG A 503 -3.36 -19.12 11.49
C ARG A 503 -3.81 -18.77 12.92
N GLY A 504 -3.24 -17.74 13.54
CA GLY A 504 -3.52 -17.35 14.92
C GLY A 504 -4.55 -16.21 15.08
N ALA A 505 -4.76 -15.40 14.03
CA ALA A 505 -5.67 -14.24 14.08
C ALA A 505 -7.11 -14.59 14.47
N PRO A 506 -7.76 -15.66 13.96
CA PRO A 506 -9.15 -15.97 14.31
C PRO A 506 -9.32 -16.26 15.81
N ASP A 507 -8.37 -16.95 16.43
CA ASP A 507 -8.38 -17.25 17.86
C ASP A 507 -8.15 -16.01 18.72
N ILE A 508 -7.25 -15.12 18.29
CA ILE A 508 -7.00 -13.85 18.98
C ILE A 508 -8.24 -12.93 18.88
N LEU A 509 -8.90 -12.86 17.72
CA LEU A 509 -10.13 -12.10 17.54
C LEU A 509 -11.27 -12.64 18.43
N ARG A 510 -11.45 -13.97 18.50
CA ARG A 510 -12.41 -14.60 19.43
C ARG A 510 -12.12 -14.29 20.91
N ARG A 511 -10.84 -14.18 21.28
CA ARG A 511 -10.42 -13.77 22.63
C ARG A 511 -10.69 -12.29 22.89
N ILE A 512 -10.46 -11.41 21.91
CA ILE A 512 -10.77 -9.97 22.00
C ILE A 512 -12.28 -9.74 22.13
N ARG A 513 -13.13 -10.47 21.39
CA ARG A 513 -14.59 -10.41 21.59
C ARG A 513 -14.98 -10.81 23.03
N LYS A 514 -14.46 -11.93 23.55
CA LYS A 514 -14.68 -12.33 24.95
C LYS A 514 -14.21 -11.29 25.97
N MET A 515 -13.13 -10.56 25.69
CA MET A 515 -12.69 -9.43 26.53
C MET A 515 -13.66 -8.25 26.44
N PHE A 516 -14.19 -7.93 25.25
CA PHE A 516 -15.21 -6.89 25.04
C PHE A 516 -16.47 -7.20 25.84
N ASP A 517 -16.99 -8.43 25.73
CA ASP A 517 -18.16 -8.90 26.45
C ASP A 517 -17.94 -8.80 27.97
N LYS A 518 -16.77 -9.24 28.45
CA LYS A 518 -16.35 -9.19 29.87
C LYS A 518 -16.26 -7.76 30.44
N VAL A 519 -15.98 -6.74 29.63
CA VAL A 519 -15.96 -5.33 30.06
C VAL A 519 -17.24 -4.57 29.72
N GLY A 520 -18.25 -5.23 29.12
CA GLY A 520 -19.52 -4.60 28.75
C GLY A 520 -19.44 -3.67 27.54
N LEU A 521 -18.50 -3.89 26.62
CA LEU A 521 -18.55 -3.30 25.28
C LEU A 521 -19.59 -4.04 24.43
N ARG A 522 -20.24 -3.34 23.50
CA ARG A 522 -21.30 -3.90 22.66
C ARG A 522 -20.70 -4.73 21.52
N THR A 523 -21.49 -5.62 20.92
CA THR A 523 -21.12 -6.33 19.67
C THR A 523 -20.84 -5.34 18.52
N SER A 524 -21.49 -4.19 18.54
CA SER A 524 -21.28 -3.08 17.60
C SER A 524 -20.07 -2.18 17.94
N ASP A 525 -19.50 -2.28 19.15
CA ASP A 525 -18.21 -1.66 19.44
C ASP A 525 -17.11 -2.51 18.79
N SER A 526 -16.21 -1.85 18.06
CA SER A 526 -15.18 -2.48 17.21
C SER A 526 -13.94 -1.60 17.10
N LEU A 527 -12.87 -2.14 16.51
CA LEU A 527 -11.64 -1.42 16.15
C LEU A 527 -10.89 -2.13 15.01
N VAL A 528 -10.02 -1.41 14.31
CA VAL A 528 -9.13 -1.96 13.28
C VAL A 528 -7.98 -2.75 13.92
N ILE A 529 -7.99 -4.08 13.76
CA ILE A 529 -6.97 -5.00 14.30
C ILE A 529 -6.14 -5.62 13.17
N ARG A 530 -4.80 -5.60 13.26
CA ARG A 530 -3.95 -6.10 12.15
C ARG A 530 -2.73 -6.89 12.65
N PHE A 531 -2.50 -8.07 12.05
CA PHE A 531 -1.51 -9.06 12.47
C PHE A 531 -0.38 -9.27 11.46
N THR A 532 0.86 -9.28 11.92
CA THR A 532 2.02 -9.72 11.12
C THR A 532 3.00 -10.52 11.96
N GLY A 533 3.43 -11.69 11.46
CA GLY A 533 4.41 -12.54 12.17
C GLY A 533 5.86 -12.07 12.08
N CYS A 534 6.13 -10.82 11.66
CA CYS A 534 7.45 -10.18 11.60
C CYS A 534 7.33 -8.66 11.32
N PRO A 535 8.35 -7.82 11.60
CA PRO A 535 8.28 -6.35 11.51
C PRO A 535 8.22 -5.78 10.08
N ASN A 536 8.19 -6.63 9.04
CA ASN A 536 8.04 -6.20 7.64
C ASN A 536 6.72 -5.47 7.34
N GLY A 537 5.70 -5.57 8.21
CA GLY A 537 4.47 -4.80 8.11
C GLY A 537 3.56 -5.17 6.93
N CYS A 538 3.58 -6.44 6.49
CA CYS A 538 2.87 -6.92 5.30
C CYS A 538 1.34 -6.70 5.35
N ALA A 539 0.73 -6.78 6.54
CA ALA A 539 -0.69 -6.50 6.78
C ALA A 539 -0.97 -5.04 7.21
N ARG A 540 -0.01 -4.13 7.00
CA ARG A 540 -0.10 -2.70 7.39
C ARG A 540 -0.46 -2.48 8.88
N PRO A 541 0.22 -3.16 9.83
CA PRO A 541 -0.16 -3.16 11.26
C PRO A 541 0.09 -1.81 11.95
N TYR A 542 1.06 -1.03 11.46
CA TYR A 542 1.39 0.29 12.00
C TYR A 542 0.33 1.37 11.69
N MET A 543 -0.77 1.02 11.02
CA MET A 543 -1.95 1.87 10.78
C MET A 543 -3.19 1.37 11.55
N ALA A 544 -3.05 0.34 12.38
CA ALA A 544 -4.15 -0.25 13.16
C ALA A 544 -4.42 0.54 14.44
N GLU A 545 -5.65 0.51 14.92
CA GLU A 545 -5.98 0.93 16.29
C GLU A 545 -5.33 -0.03 17.31
N LEU A 546 -5.23 -1.32 16.96
CA LEU A 546 -4.46 -2.35 17.67
C LEU A 546 -3.67 -3.22 16.68
N GLY A 547 -2.35 -3.02 16.64
CA GLY A 547 -1.42 -3.77 15.79
C GLY A 547 -0.67 -4.85 16.56
N PHE A 548 -0.58 -6.05 15.98
CA PHE A 548 0.19 -7.18 16.52
C PHE A 548 1.38 -7.48 15.59
N VAL A 549 2.60 -7.23 16.06
CA VAL A 549 3.83 -7.37 15.27
C VAL A 549 4.76 -8.40 15.91
N GLY A 550 4.78 -9.60 15.35
CA GLY A 550 5.52 -10.74 15.87
C GLY A 550 7.02 -10.47 16.02
N ASP A 551 7.51 -10.63 17.25
CA ASP A 551 8.87 -10.25 17.66
C ASP A 551 9.68 -11.41 18.28
N GLY A 552 9.04 -12.56 18.46
CA GLY A 552 9.66 -13.81 18.91
C GLY A 552 8.65 -14.97 18.94
N PRO A 553 9.08 -16.18 19.33
CA PRO A 553 8.19 -17.33 19.46
C PRO A 553 7.04 -17.04 20.43
N ASN A 554 5.82 -17.20 19.92
CA ASN A 554 4.54 -16.93 20.58
C ASN A 554 4.48 -15.54 21.26
N SER A 555 5.13 -14.52 20.67
CA SER A 555 5.09 -13.15 21.17
C SER A 555 4.96 -12.09 20.09
N TYR A 556 4.35 -10.97 20.48
CA TYR A 556 4.11 -9.83 19.62
C TYR A 556 4.49 -8.53 20.35
N GLN A 557 5.13 -7.63 19.63
CA GLN A 557 5.16 -6.21 19.92
C GLN A 557 3.77 -5.65 19.64
N ILE A 558 3.14 -5.06 20.65
CA ILE A 558 1.82 -4.43 20.57
C ILE A 558 1.98 -2.98 20.14
N TRP A 559 1.17 -2.57 19.15
CA TRP A 559 1.10 -1.21 18.65
C TRP A 559 -0.30 -0.65 18.87
N LEU A 560 -0.40 0.61 19.28
CA LEU A 560 -1.66 1.30 19.55
C LEU A 560 -1.76 2.63 18.82
N GLY A 561 -2.98 3.05 18.49
CA GLY A 561 -3.27 4.45 18.19
C GLY A 561 -3.28 4.85 16.72
N GLY A 562 -3.20 3.92 15.77
CA GLY A 562 -3.64 4.20 14.39
C GLY A 562 -5.12 4.57 14.35
N ALA A 563 -5.61 5.11 13.23
CA ALA A 563 -6.99 5.63 13.13
C ALA A 563 -7.92 4.69 12.33
N PRO A 564 -9.25 4.69 12.59
CA PRO A 564 -10.22 3.90 11.82
C PRO A 564 -10.23 4.20 10.31
N ASN A 565 -9.83 5.40 9.92
CA ASN A 565 -9.68 5.85 8.53
C ASN A 565 -8.25 5.77 7.99
N GLN A 566 -7.31 5.20 8.75
CA GLN A 566 -5.89 5.06 8.40
C GLN A 566 -5.17 6.39 8.04
N SER A 567 -5.58 7.49 8.68
CA SER A 567 -4.88 8.79 8.59
C SER A 567 -3.59 8.88 9.43
N ARG A 568 -3.41 7.99 10.42
CA ARG A 568 -2.39 8.13 11.48
C ARG A 568 -1.63 6.83 11.74
N LEU A 569 -0.34 6.95 12.07
CA LEU A 569 0.49 5.84 12.56
C LEU A 569 0.15 5.49 14.00
N ALA A 570 0.12 4.19 14.28
CA ALA A 570 0.25 3.63 15.62
C ALA A 570 1.68 3.80 16.15
N GLN A 571 1.85 3.78 17.47
CA GLN A 571 3.14 3.73 18.16
C GLN A 571 3.36 2.38 18.86
N THR A 572 4.60 2.02 19.18
CA THR A 572 4.88 0.83 20.02
C THR A 572 4.35 1.10 21.43
N PHE A 573 3.48 0.23 21.93
CA PHE A 573 2.96 0.27 23.29
C PHE A 573 3.74 -0.66 24.23
N MET A 574 4.02 -1.90 23.78
CA MET A 574 4.78 -2.86 24.58
C MET A 574 5.45 -3.93 23.71
N GLU A 575 6.60 -4.45 24.14
CA GLU A 575 7.33 -5.52 23.45
C GLU A 575 7.11 -6.90 24.09
N LYS A 576 7.34 -7.96 23.31
CA LYS A 576 7.44 -9.37 23.72
C LYS A 576 6.22 -9.96 24.43
N VAL A 577 5.05 -9.34 24.29
CA VAL A 577 3.82 -9.77 24.97
C VAL A 577 3.50 -11.20 24.53
N LYS A 578 3.50 -12.15 25.47
CA LYS A 578 3.24 -13.55 25.14
C LYS A 578 1.78 -13.77 24.83
N LEU A 579 1.50 -14.71 23.93
CA LEU A 579 0.14 -15.04 23.50
C LEU A 579 -0.77 -15.46 24.67
N GLN A 580 -0.22 -15.97 25.78
CA GLN A 580 -0.96 -16.32 27.01
C GLN A 580 -1.34 -15.09 27.87
N ASP A 581 -0.59 -13.99 27.78
CA ASP A 581 -0.74 -12.81 28.65
C ASP A 581 -1.74 -11.78 28.09
N PHE A 582 -2.31 -12.04 26.90
CA PHE A 582 -3.14 -11.07 26.17
C PHE A 582 -4.33 -10.57 26.99
N GLU A 583 -5.06 -11.41 27.72
CA GLU A 583 -6.18 -10.98 28.56
C GLU A 583 -5.72 -10.09 29.72
N MET A 584 -4.56 -10.36 30.32
CA MET A 584 -3.98 -9.54 31.39
C MET A 584 -3.64 -8.13 30.90
N ILE A 585 -3.15 -8.00 29.66
CA ILE A 585 -2.73 -6.73 29.08
C ILE A 585 -3.88 -5.96 28.43
N LEU A 586 -4.74 -6.63 27.66
CA LEU A 586 -5.73 -5.96 26.82
C LEU A 586 -7.07 -5.69 27.54
N THR A 587 -7.48 -6.53 28.50
CA THR A 587 -8.73 -6.29 29.26
C THR A 587 -8.70 -4.95 30.01
N PRO A 588 -7.60 -4.52 30.68
CA PRO A 588 -7.49 -3.18 31.26
C PRO A 588 -7.66 -2.05 30.24
N LEU A 589 -7.07 -2.16 29.04
CA LEU A 589 -7.18 -1.13 27.99
C LEU A 589 -8.62 -0.99 27.50
N PHE A 590 -9.32 -2.11 27.25
CA PHE A 590 -10.71 -2.10 26.81
C PHE A 590 -11.67 -1.65 27.93
N ARG A 591 -11.40 -1.99 29.19
CA ARG A 591 -12.13 -1.46 30.35
C ARG A 591 -11.95 0.06 30.47
N ALA A 592 -10.73 0.56 30.28
CA ALA A 592 -10.46 1.99 30.28
C ALA A 592 -11.16 2.70 29.11
N TRP A 593 -11.16 2.14 27.89
CA TRP A 593 -11.92 2.69 26.76
C TRP A 593 -13.41 2.74 27.06
N LYS A 594 -14.01 1.65 27.56
CA LYS A 594 -15.42 1.60 27.94
C LYS A 594 -15.81 2.70 28.96
N LEU A 595 -14.93 3.02 29.91
CA LEU A 595 -15.21 3.94 31.02
C LEU A 595 -14.78 5.40 30.77
N ARG A 596 -13.78 5.65 29.92
CA ARG A 596 -13.13 6.97 29.76
C ARG A 596 -13.17 7.52 28.33
N ARG A 597 -13.84 6.85 27.38
CA ARG A 597 -14.02 7.36 26.03
C ARG A 597 -15.06 8.47 25.96
N MET A 598 -14.85 9.44 25.08
CA MET A 598 -15.84 10.44 24.71
C MET A 598 -16.94 9.81 23.85
N ALA A 599 -18.07 10.51 23.67
CA ALA A 599 -19.18 10.01 22.86
C ALA A 599 -18.72 9.78 21.40
N GLY A 600 -18.83 8.53 20.94
CA GLY A 600 -18.42 8.12 19.59
C GLY A 600 -16.90 7.89 19.39
N GLU A 601 -16.06 8.12 20.40
CA GLU A 601 -14.60 8.09 20.25
C GLU A 601 -14.06 6.67 19.94
N PRO A 602 -13.35 6.49 18.81
CA PRO A 602 -12.69 5.24 18.44
C PRO A 602 -11.62 4.79 19.44
N PHE A 603 -11.25 3.51 19.41
CA PHE A 603 -10.23 2.98 20.32
C PHE A 603 -8.85 3.58 20.00
N GLY A 604 -8.54 3.82 18.72
CA GLY A 604 -7.31 4.46 18.29
C GLY A 604 -7.13 5.88 18.83
N ASP A 605 -8.16 6.72 18.72
CA ASP A 605 -8.12 8.11 19.19
C ASP A 605 -8.07 8.17 20.72
N PHE A 606 -8.85 7.32 21.38
CA PHE A 606 -8.77 7.13 22.83
C PHE A 606 -7.38 6.69 23.30
N ALA A 607 -6.77 5.70 22.63
CA ALA A 607 -5.45 5.19 23.01
C ALA A 607 -4.36 6.25 22.83
N ILE A 608 -4.45 7.07 21.77
CA ILE A 608 -3.60 8.24 21.57
C ILE A 608 -3.75 9.22 22.75
N ARG A 609 -4.99 9.62 23.08
CA ARG A 609 -5.32 10.59 24.13
C ARG A 609 -4.99 10.12 25.56
N VAL A 610 -4.95 8.81 25.82
CA VAL A 610 -4.90 8.26 27.19
C VAL A 610 -3.67 7.41 27.48
N PHE A 611 -3.10 6.70 26.50
CA PHE A 611 -1.97 5.77 26.72
C PHE A 611 -0.66 6.17 26.02
N VAL A 612 -0.72 6.96 24.95
CA VAL A 612 0.45 7.24 24.09
C VAL A 612 0.95 8.68 24.23
N PHE A 613 0.06 9.64 24.51
CA PHE A 613 0.41 11.06 24.74
C PHE A 613 0.00 11.58 26.13
N SER A 614 -0.24 10.69 27.10
CA SER A 614 -0.14 11.06 28.52
C SER A 614 1.35 11.13 28.88
N PRO A 615 1.83 12.21 29.54
CA PRO A 615 3.19 12.28 30.07
C PRO A 615 3.39 11.37 31.30
#